data_AF-A0A371ND62-F1
#
_entry.id   AF-A0A371ND62-F1
#
_cell.length_a   1.000
_cell.length_b   1.000
_cell.length_c   1.000
_cell.angle_alpha   90.00
_cell.angle_beta   90.00
_cell.angle_gamma   90.00
#
_symmetry.space_group_name_H-M   'P 1'
#
loop_
_entity.id
_entity.type
_entity.pdbx_description
1 polymer ?
#
loop_
_entity_poly.entity_id
_entity_poly.type
_entity_poly.pdbx_seq_one_letter_code
_entity_poly.pdbx_strand_id
1 'polypeptide(L)'
;MKWYTHAVFAVFLGAILGYILGSELTVRFFIITITASILPDFAEKSVYDKHKRQLHNVFSIVPCVLTYLFLDLTVGAALTAGIISHLLLDCLTPAGCPLLMPLSRRRYSVKWRYSDTRAREKRIVATAVVLALLTVLAVAASGTFTSAISSWANRDAQGRVNSTNSTNPGLHLTITNPQRDTWVHPFPNGSYFIDVSDSSGHEKTTYHKYHYRPGPGRAKDESSGARENEEGAENMTG
;
A
#
# COMPACT_ATOMS: atom_id res chain seq x y z
N MET A 1 -22.47 19.33 2.93
CA MET A 1 -23.00 19.04 1.58
C MET A 1 -23.62 17.65 1.60
N LYS A 2 -23.75 16.90 0.49
CA LYS A 2 -24.06 15.47 0.60
C LYS A 2 -22.77 14.69 0.88
N TRP A 3 -22.88 13.59 1.63
CA TRP A 3 -21.74 12.77 2.10
C TRP A 3 -20.79 12.35 0.97
N TYR A 4 -21.31 12.01 -0.21
CA TYR A 4 -20.48 11.60 -1.35
C TYR A 4 -19.60 12.74 -1.89
N THR A 5 -20.01 14.01 -1.72
CA THR A 5 -19.20 15.16 -2.12
C THR A 5 -17.99 15.29 -1.19
N HIS A 6 -18.18 15.04 0.10
CA HIS A 6 -17.09 15.01 1.08
C HIS A 6 -16.11 13.89 0.77
N ALA A 7 -16.62 12.66 0.51
CA ALA A 7 -15.79 11.51 0.14
C ALA A 7 -14.92 11.77 -1.10
N VAL A 8 -15.49 12.31 -2.19
CA VAL A 8 -14.73 12.57 -3.42
C VAL A 8 -13.71 13.70 -3.23
N PHE A 9 -14.10 14.79 -2.55
CA PHE A 9 -13.20 15.90 -2.27
C PHE A 9 -12.03 15.48 -1.36
N ALA A 10 -12.28 14.55 -0.43
CA ALA A 10 -11.27 13.99 0.46
C ALA A 10 -10.17 13.22 -0.28
N VAL A 11 -10.45 12.62 -1.45
CA VAL A 11 -9.41 11.97 -2.26
C VAL A 11 -8.41 13.02 -2.75
N PHE A 12 -8.90 14.12 -3.32
CA PHE A 12 -8.06 15.20 -3.83
C PHE A 12 -7.25 15.86 -2.70
N LEU A 13 -7.94 16.36 -1.67
CA LEU A 13 -7.28 17.08 -0.58
C LEU A 13 -6.42 16.14 0.27
N GLY A 14 -6.84 14.88 0.39
CA GLY A 14 -6.11 13.80 1.04
C GLY A 14 -4.73 13.60 0.43
N ALA A 15 -4.63 13.54 -0.89
CA ALA A 15 -3.35 13.41 -1.58
C ALA A 15 -2.41 14.60 -1.28
N ILE A 16 -2.93 15.83 -1.30
CA ILE A 16 -2.15 17.04 -1.01
C ILE A 16 -1.67 17.04 0.44
N LEU A 17 -2.59 16.84 1.39
CA LEU A 17 -2.25 16.87 2.82
C LEU A 17 -1.38 15.67 3.22
N GLY A 18 -1.63 14.48 2.67
CA GLY A 18 -0.78 13.32 2.87
C GLY A 18 0.64 13.56 2.40
N TYR A 19 0.82 14.18 1.22
CA TYR A 19 2.14 14.59 0.73
C TYR A 19 2.82 15.60 1.65
N ILE A 20 2.12 16.65 2.08
CA ILE A 20 2.65 17.68 2.99
C ILE A 20 3.03 17.07 4.36
N LEU A 21 2.24 16.12 4.86
CA LEU A 21 2.46 15.44 6.14
C LEU A 21 3.50 14.30 6.07
N GLY A 22 4.11 14.07 4.90
CA GLY A 22 5.11 13.02 4.69
C GLY A 22 4.55 11.60 4.76
N SER A 23 3.25 11.42 4.55
CA SER A 23 2.58 10.12 4.59
C SER A 23 2.71 9.38 3.27
N GLU A 24 2.81 8.05 3.34
CA GLU A 24 2.70 7.20 2.16
C GLU A 24 1.26 7.20 1.63
N LEU A 25 1.09 7.58 0.36
CA LEU A 25 -0.21 7.66 -0.33
C LEU A 25 -0.69 6.27 -0.81
N THR A 26 -0.72 5.30 0.12
CA THR A 26 -1.18 3.93 -0.16
C THR A 26 -2.70 3.85 -0.32
N VAL A 27 -3.20 2.71 -0.83
CA VAL A 27 -4.65 2.43 -0.86
C VAL A 27 -5.27 2.54 0.54
N ARG A 28 -4.56 2.05 1.57
CA ARG A 28 -4.98 2.15 2.98
C ARG A 28 -5.18 3.61 3.41
N PHE A 29 -4.24 4.50 3.04
CA PHE A 29 -4.35 5.93 3.33
C PHE A 29 -5.63 6.53 2.76
N PHE A 30 -5.95 6.27 1.50
CA PHE A 30 -7.16 6.82 0.86
C PHE A 30 -8.46 6.25 1.45
N ILE A 31 -8.51 4.95 1.79
CA ILE A 31 -9.68 4.35 2.44
C ILE A 31 -9.96 5.02 3.80
N ILE A 32 -8.91 5.22 4.60
CA ILE A 32 -9.05 5.88 5.91
C ILE A 32 -9.45 7.34 5.72
N THR A 33 -8.83 8.05 4.77
CA THR A 33 -9.13 9.46 4.48
C THR A 33 -10.59 9.65 4.07
N ILE A 34 -11.11 8.80 3.17
CA ILE A 34 -12.51 8.84 2.75
C ILE A 34 -13.43 8.57 3.94
N THR A 35 -13.15 7.52 4.72
CA THR A 35 -13.95 7.17 5.91
C THR A 35 -13.96 8.31 6.93
N ALA A 36 -12.80 8.90 7.21
CA ALA A 36 -12.66 10.02 8.13
C ALA A 36 -13.40 11.27 7.64
N SER A 37 -13.46 11.50 6.32
CA SER A 37 -14.19 12.66 5.77
C SER A 37 -15.70 12.60 6.00
N ILE A 38 -16.30 11.40 6.06
CA ILE A 38 -17.74 11.25 6.27
C ILE A 38 -18.09 11.02 7.75
N LEU A 39 -17.11 10.63 8.57
CA LEU A 39 -17.30 10.28 9.97
C LEU A 39 -18.00 11.37 10.79
N PRO A 40 -17.68 12.68 10.68
CA PRO A 40 -18.34 13.71 11.48
C PRO A 40 -19.86 13.78 11.26
N ASP A 41 -20.32 13.58 10.03
CA ASP A 41 -21.74 13.62 9.69
C ASP A 41 -22.50 12.44 10.31
N PHE A 42 -21.91 11.24 10.24
CA PHE A 42 -22.49 10.03 10.82
C PHE A 42 -22.44 10.04 12.35
N ALA A 43 -21.29 10.40 12.93
CA ALA A 43 -21.09 10.48 14.37
C ALA A 43 -22.01 11.52 15.02
N GLU A 44 -22.24 12.64 14.33
CA GLU A 44 -23.18 13.63 14.85
C GLU A 44 -24.62 13.11 14.81
N LYS A 45 -25.01 12.49 13.69
CA LYS A 45 -26.35 11.94 13.54
C LYS A 45 -26.63 10.84 14.57
N SER A 46 -25.63 10.04 14.94
CA SER A 46 -25.77 8.99 15.96
C SER A 46 -25.79 9.51 17.39
N VAL A 47 -25.09 10.60 17.69
CA VAL A 47 -24.99 11.13 19.07
C VAL A 47 -26.11 12.11 19.40
N TYR A 48 -26.55 12.93 18.46
CA TYR A 48 -27.45 14.06 18.73
C TYR A 48 -28.83 13.95 18.10
N ASP A 49 -29.14 12.81 17.45
CA ASP A 49 -30.36 12.51 16.65
C ASP A 49 -30.69 13.50 15.52
N LYS A 50 -29.98 14.64 15.46
CA LYS A 50 -30.12 15.75 14.53
C LYS A 50 -28.75 16.29 14.17
N HIS A 51 -28.60 16.73 12.93
CA HIS A 51 -27.38 17.30 12.39
C HIS A 51 -27.20 18.76 12.87
N LYS A 52 -26.73 18.94 14.11
CA LYS A 52 -26.60 20.26 14.78
C LYS A 52 -25.27 20.97 14.46
N ARG A 53 -24.36 20.33 13.73
CA ARG A 53 -22.99 20.72 13.39
C ARG A 53 -22.08 20.98 14.59
N GLN A 54 -22.23 20.22 15.66
CA GLN A 54 -21.43 20.33 16.88
C GLN A 54 -20.06 19.64 16.74
N LEU A 55 -19.95 18.57 15.95
CA LEU A 55 -18.66 17.89 15.67
C LEU A 55 -17.86 18.55 14.54
N HIS A 56 -18.43 19.55 13.86
CA HIS A 56 -17.82 20.27 12.74
C HIS A 56 -16.99 21.44 13.25
N ASN A 57 -16.00 21.14 14.07
CA ASN A 57 -15.10 22.12 14.67
C ASN A 57 -13.64 21.67 14.54
N VAL A 58 -12.70 22.61 14.68
CA VAL A 58 -11.26 22.34 14.57
C VAL A 58 -10.75 21.39 15.65
N PHE A 59 -11.42 21.31 16.81
CA PHE A 59 -11.02 20.41 17.90
C PHE A 59 -11.26 18.94 17.55
N SER A 60 -12.11 18.62 16.58
CA SER A 60 -12.26 17.27 16.03
C SER A 60 -10.95 16.71 15.44
N ILE A 61 -9.99 17.58 15.10
CA ILE A 61 -8.67 17.21 14.57
C ILE A 61 -7.72 16.73 15.68
N VAL A 62 -7.93 17.14 16.94
CA VAL A 62 -7.03 16.83 18.06
C VAL A 62 -6.73 15.32 18.20
N PRO A 63 -7.72 14.41 18.25
CA PRO A 63 -7.43 12.97 18.32
C PRO A 63 -6.69 12.44 17.08
N CYS A 64 -6.91 13.04 15.91
CA CYS A 64 -6.22 12.66 14.67
C CYS A 64 -4.73 13.04 14.73
N VAL A 65 -4.42 14.23 15.25
CA VAL A 65 -3.05 14.71 15.43
C VAL A 65 -2.32 13.90 16.51
N LEU A 66 -2.99 13.54 17.60
CA LEU A 66 -2.40 12.65 18.60
C LEU A 66 -2.06 11.27 18.00
N THR A 67 -2.94 10.74 17.15
CA THR A 67 -2.67 9.49 16.42
C THR A 67 -1.45 9.63 15.50
N TYR A 68 -1.33 10.78 14.82
CA TYR A 68 -0.20 11.08 13.94
C TYR A 68 1.13 11.15 14.69
N LEU A 69 1.15 11.82 15.84
CA LEU A 69 2.37 12.05 16.61
C LEU A 69 2.84 10.83 17.40
N PHE A 70 1.92 10.00 17.90
CA PHE A 70 2.25 8.99 18.91
C PHE A 70 1.96 7.53 18.51
N LEU A 71 1.16 7.28 17.46
CA LEU A 71 0.69 5.91 17.14
C LEU A 71 1.11 5.44 15.75
N ASP A 72 0.60 6.08 14.70
CA ASP A 72 0.84 5.68 13.31
C ASP A 72 0.74 6.92 12.44
N LEU A 73 1.87 7.29 11.82
CA LEU A 73 2.01 8.47 10.98
C LEU A 73 1.01 8.44 9.82
N THR A 74 0.89 7.30 9.13
CA THR A 74 0.03 7.17 7.95
C THR A 74 -1.45 7.24 8.35
N VAL A 75 -1.84 6.58 9.45
CA VAL A 75 -3.22 6.63 9.95
C VAL A 75 -3.57 8.03 10.43
N GLY A 76 -2.72 8.64 11.25
CA GLY A 76 -2.96 9.97 11.78
C GLY A 76 -3.02 11.03 10.68
N ALA A 77 -2.16 10.93 9.66
CA ALA A 77 -2.20 11.82 8.50
C ALA A 77 -3.49 11.64 7.70
N ALA A 78 -3.91 10.39 7.45
CA ALA A 78 -5.16 10.09 6.74
C ALA A 78 -6.40 10.60 7.48
N LEU A 79 -6.47 10.37 8.79
CA LEU A 79 -7.55 10.88 9.65
C LEU A 79 -7.59 12.42 9.63
N THR A 80 -6.44 13.05 9.82
CA THR A 80 -6.30 14.51 9.83
C THR A 80 -6.72 15.10 8.48
N ALA A 81 -6.24 14.54 7.38
CA ALA A 81 -6.58 14.98 6.04
C ALA A 81 -8.08 14.81 5.74
N GLY A 82 -8.68 13.69 6.13
CA GLY A 82 -10.10 13.44 5.97
C GLY A 82 -10.96 14.46 6.72
N ILE A 83 -10.69 14.68 8.00
CA ILE A 83 -11.42 15.66 8.82
C ILE A 83 -11.24 17.09 8.32
N ILE A 84 -10.02 17.49 7.95
CA ILE A 84 -9.76 18.82 7.37
C ILE A 84 -10.54 19.00 6.06
N SER A 85 -10.54 17.99 5.18
CA SER A 85 -11.30 18.04 3.92
C SER A 85 -12.79 18.26 4.16
N HIS A 86 -13.34 17.59 5.17
CA HIS A 86 -14.74 17.73 5.57
C HIS A 86 -15.06 19.16 6.02
N LEU A 87 -14.26 19.69 6.95
CA LEU A 87 -14.44 21.02 7.52
C LEU A 87 -14.29 22.13 6.46
N LEU A 88 -13.29 22.02 5.59
CA LEU A 88 -13.08 23.00 4.50
C LEU A 88 -14.25 23.01 3.53
N LEU A 89 -14.74 21.83 3.14
CA LEU A 89 -15.86 21.74 2.22
C LEU A 89 -17.13 22.33 2.84
N ASP A 90 -17.35 22.12 4.14
CA ASP A 90 -18.48 22.71 4.85
C ASP A 90 -18.37 24.25 5.00
N CYS A 91 -17.15 24.79 5.12
CA CYS A 91 -16.90 26.24 5.07
C CYS A 91 -17.20 26.85 3.69
N LEU A 92 -17.02 26.10 2.61
CA LEU A 92 -17.35 26.55 1.26
C LEU A 92 -18.87 26.65 1.01
N THR A 93 -19.70 26.11 1.91
CA THR A 93 -21.16 26.23 1.79
C THR A 93 -21.68 27.56 2.35
N PRO A 94 -22.81 28.09 1.83
CA PRO A 94 -23.46 29.26 2.43
C PRO A 94 -23.90 29.04 3.88
N ALA A 95 -24.21 27.79 4.25
CA ALA A 95 -24.59 27.42 5.61
C ALA A 95 -23.40 27.53 6.59
N GLY A 96 -22.18 27.38 6.08
CA GLY A 96 -20.92 27.51 6.80
C GLY A 96 -20.66 26.42 7.82
N CYS A 97 -19.55 26.56 8.54
CA CYS A 97 -19.09 25.64 9.56
C CYS A 97 -18.75 26.41 10.86
N PRO A 98 -19.21 25.99 12.05
CA PRO A 98 -18.83 26.60 13.32
C PRO A 98 -17.44 26.13 13.79
N LEU A 99 -16.40 26.51 13.06
CA LEU A 99 -15.03 26.00 13.24
C LEU A 99 -14.48 26.10 14.67
N LEU A 100 -14.84 27.16 15.40
CA LEU A 100 -14.29 27.46 16.73
C LEU A 100 -15.23 27.03 17.87
N MET A 101 -16.25 26.21 17.62
CA MET A 101 -17.10 25.69 18.70
C MET A 101 -16.29 24.75 19.62
N PRO A 102 -16.39 24.85 20.96
CA PRO A 102 -17.34 25.64 21.77
C PRO A 102 -16.93 27.09 22.08
N LEU A 103 -15.71 27.53 21.76
CA LEU A 103 -15.22 28.88 22.11
C LEU A 103 -15.98 30.00 21.40
N SER A 104 -16.44 29.76 20.16
CA SER A 104 -17.25 30.73 19.41
C SER A 104 -18.35 30.05 18.62
N ARG A 105 -19.52 30.68 18.57
CA ARG A 105 -20.66 30.25 17.75
C ARG A 105 -20.64 30.83 16.34
N ARG A 106 -19.59 31.59 15.97
CA ARG A 106 -19.47 32.20 14.64
C ARG A 106 -19.32 31.10 13.57
N ARG A 107 -20.10 31.23 12.50
CA ARG A 107 -20.02 30.33 11.34
C ARG A 107 -19.14 30.96 10.27
N TYR A 108 -18.23 30.15 9.74
CA TYR A 108 -17.38 30.52 8.61
C TYR A 108 -18.04 30.00 7.34
N SER A 109 -18.44 30.90 6.46
CA SER A 109 -19.12 30.58 5.20
C SER A 109 -18.61 31.45 4.06
N VAL A 110 -18.69 30.92 2.84
CA VAL A 110 -18.45 31.68 1.61
C VAL A 110 -19.76 32.17 1.03
N LYS A 111 -19.83 33.48 0.74
CA LYS A 111 -20.95 34.08 0.02
C LYS A 111 -20.76 33.88 -1.48
N TRP A 112 -21.65 33.14 -2.10
CA TRP A 112 -21.63 32.89 -3.55
C TRP A 112 -22.48 33.93 -4.29
N ARG A 113 -22.01 34.38 -5.45
CA ARG A 113 -22.71 35.36 -6.30
C ARG A 113 -24.08 34.84 -6.80
N TYR A 114 -24.19 33.53 -7.03
CA TYR A 114 -25.42 32.89 -7.52
C TYR A 114 -26.07 32.06 -6.41
N SER A 115 -27.37 32.25 -6.21
CA SER A 115 -28.14 31.66 -5.10
C SER A 115 -28.60 30.22 -5.34
N ASP A 116 -28.55 29.72 -6.58
CA ASP A 116 -29.00 28.36 -6.91
C ASP A 116 -28.12 27.31 -6.21
N THR A 117 -28.72 26.64 -5.22
CA THR A 117 -28.06 25.66 -4.37
C THR A 117 -27.77 24.35 -5.11
N ARG A 118 -28.64 23.93 -6.03
CA ARG A 118 -28.49 22.67 -6.78
C ARG A 118 -27.43 22.82 -7.85
N ALA A 119 -27.45 23.92 -8.60
CA ALA A 119 -26.44 24.19 -9.62
C ALA A 119 -25.04 24.30 -8.99
N ARG A 120 -24.94 24.96 -7.83
CA ARG A 120 -23.68 25.05 -7.06
C ARG A 120 -23.18 23.68 -6.62
N GLU A 121 -24.03 22.85 -6.01
CA GLU A 121 -23.65 21.50 -5.57
C GLU A 121 -23.10 20.68 -6.75
N LYS A 122 -23.79 20.70 -7.90
CA LYS A 122 -23.33 20.00 -9.11
C LYS A 122 -21.97 20.48 -9.59
N ARG A 123 -21.71 21.80 -9.58
CA ARG A 123 -20.41 22.36 -9.96
C ARG A 123 -19.31 21.90 -9.01
N ILE A 124 -19.55 21.96 -7.70
CA ILE A 124 -18.57 21.54 -6.68
C ILE A 124 -18.27 20.04 -6.81
N VAL A 125 -19.29 19.21 -6.98
CA VAL A 125 -19.12 17.77 -7.21
C VAL A 125 -18.34 17.52 -8.49
N ALA A 126 -18.69 18.17 -9.60
CA ALA A 126 -17.97 18.01 -10.87
C ALA A 126 -16.49 18.40 -10.73
N THR A 127 -16.19 19.54 -10.08
CA THR A 127 -14.81 19.95 -9.83
C THR A 127 -14.08 18.96 -8.91
N ALA A 128 -14.73 18.45 -7.87
CA ALA A 128 -14.13 17.48 -6.96
C ALA A 128 -13.83 16.16 -7.68
N VAL A 129 -14.71 15.68 -8.56
CA VAL A 129 -14.51 14.47 -9.37
C VAL A 129 -13.33 14.65 -10.32
N VAL A 130 -13.26 15.77 -11.05
CA VAL A 130 -12.14 16.04 -11.96
C VAL A 130 -10.81 16.08 -11.19
N LEU A 131 -10.77 16.77 -10.06
CA LEU A 131 -9.58 16.85 -9.22
C LEU A 131 -9.20 15.48 -8.64
N ALA A 132 -10.17 14.69 -8.18
CA ALA A 132 -9.93 13.34 -7.69
C ALA A 132 -9.36 12.42 -8.78
N LEU A 133 -9.91 12.46 -10.00
CA LEU A 133 -9.41 11.70 -11.14
C LEU A 133 -7.97 12.10 -11.49
N LEU A 134 -7.67 13.40 -11.50
CA LEU A 134 -6.30 13.88 -11.71
C LEU A 134 -5.35 13.40 -10.62
N THR A 135 -5.78 13.37 -9.36
CA THR A 135 -4.94 12.83 -8.27
C THR A 135 -4.71 11.34 -8.38
N VAL A 136 -5.73 10.56 -8.74
CA VAL A 136 -5.56 9.12 -8.97
C VAL A 136 -4.59 8.88 -10.12
N LEU A 137 -4.69 9.65 -11.21
CA LEU A 137 -3.77 9.55 -12.34
C LEU A 137 -2.34 9.90 -11.95
N ALA A 138 -2.14 10.99 -11.19
CA ALA A 138 -0.82 11.41 -10.72
C ALA A 138 -0.18 10.39 -9.76
N VAL A 139 -0.96 9.87 -8.80
CA VAL A 139 -0.49 8.84 -7.86
C VAL A 139 -0.20 7.53 -8.59
N ALA A 140 -1.05 7.11 -9.54
CA ALA A 140 -0.80 5.93 -10.34
C ALA A 140 0.47 6.05 -11.18
N ALA A 141 0.70 7.22 -11.80
CA ALA A 141 1.93 7.50 -12.55
C ALA A 141 3.19 7.47 -11.68
N SER A 142 3.08 7.75 -10.38
CA SER A 142 4.19 7.70 -9.42
C SER A 142 4.63 6.29 -9.01
N GLY A 143 3.92 5.23 -9.45
CA GLY A 143 4.31 3.83 -9.25
C GLY A 143 3.96 3.22 -7.89
N THR A 144 3.44 4.01 -6.94
CA THR A 144 3.00 3.54 -5.61
C THR A 144 1.78 2.62 -5.66
N PHE A 145 0.94 2.78 -6.67
CA PHE A 145 -0.27 1.97 -6.85
C PHE A 145 0.02 0.63 -7.53
N THR A 146 0.94 0.60 -8.50
CA THR A 146 1.35 -0.61 -9.23
C THR A 146 2.14 -1.57 -8.35
N SER A 147 2.95 -1.08 -7.42
CA SER A 147 3.66 -1.91 -6.44
C SER A 147 2.69 -2.58 -5.43
N ALA A 148 1.66 -1.87 -4.97
CA ALA A 148 0.64 -2.42 -4.08
C ALA A 148 -0.20 -3.52 -4.78
N ILE A 149 -0.68 -3.28 -6.01
CA ILE A 149 -1.44 -4.28 -6.77
C ILE A 149 -0.59 -5.50 -7.09
N SER A 150 0.65 -5.31 -7.53
CA SER A 150 1.55 -6.43 -7.84
C SER A 150 1.90 -7.26 -6.58
N SER A 151 2.06 -6.62 -5.42
CA SER A 151 2.25 -7.34 -4.15
C SER A 151 1.03 -8.16 -3.74
N TRP A 152 -0.19 -7.67 -4.01
CA TRP A 152 -1.43 -8.38 -3.73
C TRP A 152 -1.66 -9.53 -4.73
N ALA A 153 -1.48 -9.28 -6.03
CA ALA A 153 -1.56 -10.30 -7.07
C ALA A 153 -0.57 -11.45 -6.85
N ASN A 154 0.65 -11.14 -6.39
CA ASN A 154 1.65 -12.14 -6.03
C ASN A 154 1.30 -12.91 -4.75
N ARG A 155 0.49 -12.34 -3.86
CA ARG A 155 0.02 -13.01 -2.63
C ARG A 155 -0.91 -14.17 -2.94
N ASP A 156 -1.78 -14.02 -3.94
CA ASP A 156 -2.66 -15.09 -4.42
C ASP A 156 -1.88 -16.17 -5.18
N ALA A 157 -0.80 -15.78 -5.88
CA ALA A 157 0.13 -16.72 -6.48
C ALA A 157 0.87 -17.54 -5.41
N GLN A 158 1.35 -16.93 -4.32
CA GLN A 158 2.00 -17.63 -3.21
C GLN A 158 1.01 -18.46 -2.36
N GLY A 159 -0.22 -17.99 -2.17
CA GLY A 159 -1.27 -18.72 -1.45
C GLY A 159 -1.70 -20.03 -2.13
N ARG A 160 -1.61 -20.09 -3.47
CA ARG A 160 -1.81 -21.33 -4.24
C ARG A 160 -0.65 -22.31 -4.18
N VAL A 161 0.56 -21.85 -3.87
CA VAL A 161 1.76 -22.70 -3.76
C VAL A 161 1.90 -23.31 -2.35
N ASN A 162 1.19 -22.78 -1.35
CA ASN A 162 1.20 -23.30 0.02
C ASN A 162 0.35 -24.57 0.26
N SER A 163 -0.31 -25.14 -0.76
CA SER A 163 -1.02 -26.43 -0.63
C SER A 163 -0.36 -27.60 -1.37
N THR A 164 0.85 -27.44 -1.91
CA THR A 164 1.56 -28.55 -2.53
C THR A 164 2.47 -29.24 -1.53
N ASN A 165 1.91 -30.29 -0.92
CA ASN A 165 2.55 -31.59 -0.68
C ASN A 165 4.03 -31.53 -0.20
N SER A 166 4.23 -31.76 1.11
CA SER A 166 5.54 -31.81 1.76
C SER A 166 6.36 -33.04 1.33
N THR A 167 6.90 -33.03 0.11
CA THR A 167 7.88 -34.04 -0.32
C THR A 167 9.16 -33.45 -0.90
N ASN A 168 9.22 -32.13 -1.09
CA ASN A 168 10.47 -31.42 -1.38
C ASN A 168 10.80 -30.53 -0.18
N PRO A 169 11.98 -30.66 0.46
CA PRO A 169 12.42 -29.70 1.45
C PRO A 169 12.87 -28.45 0.68
N GLY A 170 11.89 -27.66 0.22
CA GLY A 170 12.14 -26.33 -0.29
C GLY A 170 12.65 -25.50 0.89
N LEU A 171 13.85 -24.94 0.76
CA LEU A 171 14.42 -24.02 1.73
C LEU A 171 13.49 -22.80 1.85
N HIS A 172 12.64 -22.77 2.88
CA HIS A 172 11.80 -21.63 3.19
C HIS A 172 12.54 -20.70 4.15
N LEU A 173 12.98 -19.55 3.64
CA LEU A 173 13.58 -18.48 4.42
C LEU A 173 12.55 -17.38 4.63
N THR A 174 12.10 -17.21 5.87
CA THR A 174 11.23 -16.10 6.25
C THR A 174 12.09 -14.95 6.77
N ILE A 175 12.41 -14.00 5.89
CA ILE A 175 13.09 -12.76 6.28
C ILE A 175 12.00 -11.76 6.71
N THR A 176 11.91 -11.50 8.01
CA THR A 176 10.86 -10.65 8.60
C THR A 176 11.07 -9.16 8.35
N ASN A 177 12.25 -8.73 7.88
CA ASN A 177 12.54 -7.33 7.56
C ASN A 177 13.56 -7.20 6.42
N PRO A 178 13.14 -6.88 5.18
CA PRO A 178 14.01 -6.84 4.00
C PRO A 178 14.92 -5.59 3.92
N GLN A 179 14.80 -4.65 4.85
CA GLN A 179 15.70 -3.49 4.95
C GLN A 179 16.96 -3.75 5.80
N ARG A 180 17.16 -5.00 6.26
CA ARG A 180 18.33 -5.39 7.06
C ARG A 180 19.41 -6.02 6.18
N ASP A 181 20.67 -5.76 6.50
CA ASP A 181 21.84 -6.27 5.78
C ASP A 181 21.84 -7.79 5.72
N THR A 182 21.39 -8.32 4.58
CA THR A 182 21.34 -9.75 4.28
C THR A 182 22.34 -10.03 3.17
N TRP A 183 23.31 -10.90 3.43
CA TRP A 183 24.33 -11.29 2.46
C TRP A 183 24.15 -12.75 2.07
N VAL A 184 24.20 -13.04 0.77
CA VAL A 184 24.11 -14.41 0.25
C VAL A 184 25.41 -14.75 -0.47
N HIS A 185 26.08 -15.79 0.00
CA HIS A 185 27.36 -16.27 -0.52
C HIS A 185 27.17 -17.62 -1.22
N PRO A 186 27.19 -17.66 -2.56
CA PRO A 186 27.15 -18.91 -3.30
C PRO A 186 28.53 -19.59 -3.31
N PHE A 187 28.56 -20.92 -3.13
CA PHE A 187 29.77 -21.73 -3.25
C PHE A 187 29.74 -22.62 -4.51
N PRO A 188 30.92 -22.96 -5.08
CA PRO A 188 31.02 -23.81 -6.27
C PRO A 188 30.41 -25.21 -6.11
N ASN A 189 30.27 -25.70 -4.88
CA ASN A 189 29.67 -27.00 -4.55
C ASN A 189 28.13 -26.97 -4.50
N GLY A 190 27.50 -25.85 -4.88
CA GLY A 190 26.04 -25.68 -4.85
C GLY A 190 25.45 -25.38 -3.48
N SER A 191 26.30 -25.18 -2.45
CA SER A 191 25.83 -24.66 -1.15
C SER A 191 25.76 -23.13 -1.17
N TYR A 192 24.90 -22.59 -0.30
CA TYR A 192 24.74 -21.15 -0.10
C TYR A 192 24.90 -20.85 1.39
N PHE A 193 25.57 -19.76 1.72
CA PHE A 193 25.64 -19.22 3.07
C PHE A 193 24.86 -17.90 3.14
N ILE A 194 24.05 -17.75 4.17
CA ILE A 194 23.19 -16.58 4.36
C ILE A 194 23.55 -15.97 5.69
N ASP A 195 24.01 -14.73 5.64
CA ASP A 195 24.30 -13.94 6.82
C ASP A 195 23.21 -12.88 7.01
N VAL A 196 22.76 -12.74 8.26
CA VAL A 196 21.74 -11.76 8.67
C VAL A 196 22.26 -11.09 9.93
N SER A 197 22.74 -9.86 9.79
CA SER A 197 23.18 -9.08 10.95
C SER A 197 21.97 -8.43 11.63
N ASP A 198 21.86 -8.60 12.95
CA ASP A 198 21.01 -7.75 13.77
C ASP A 198 21.88 -6.63 14.37
N SER A 199 21.45 -5.38 14.19
CA SER A 199 22.06 -4.17 14.77
C SER A 199 22.30 -4.24 16.30
N SER A 200 21.73 -5.23 16.99
CA SER A 200 21.89 -5.46 18.43
C SER A 200 23.10 -6.34 18.82
N GLY A 201 24.02 -6.66 17.90
CA GLY A 201 25.28 -7.33 18.23
C GLY A 201 25.15 -8.83 18.56
N HIS A 202 23.98 -9.41 18.30
CA HIS A 202 23.76 -10.86 18.35
C HIS A 202 23.75 -11.41 16.92
N GLU A 203 24.92 -11.84 16.46
CA GLU A 203 25.09 -12.56 15.20
C GLU A 203 24.41 -13.93 15.31
N LYS A 204 23.42 -14.21 14.47
CA LYS A 204 22.71 -15.50 14.45
C LYS A 204 23.05 -16.23 13.15
N THR A 205 24.17 -16.94 13.15
CA THR A 205 24.64 -17.70 12.00
C THR A 205 23.85 -19.01 11.89
N THR A 206 23.16 -19.23 10.77
CA THR A 206 22.47 -20.50 10.50
C THR A 206 23.15 -21.22 9.34
N TYR A 207 23.72 -22.39 9.58
CA TYR A 207 24.40 -23.20 8.57
C TYR A 207 23.49 -24.28 8.00
N HIS A 208 23.28 -24.27 6.68
CA HIS A 208 22.57 -25.35 5.98
C HIS A 208 23.45 -25.96 4.90
N LYS A 209 23.80 -27.24 5.07
CA LYS A 209 24.54 -28.04 4.09
C LYS A 209 23.57 -28.98 3.37
N TYR A 210 23.36 -28.74 2.08
CA TYR A 210 22.58 -29.66 1.25
C TYR A 210 23.51 -30.69 0.60
N HIS A 211 23.25 -31.98 0.84
CA HIS A 211 23.91 -33.06 0.11
C HIS A 211 23.02 -33.48 -1.05
N TYR A 212 23.40 -33.09 -2.27
CA TYR A 212 22.77 -33.60 -3.48
C TYR A 212 23.17 -35.08 -3.67
N ARG A 213 22.24 -36.01 -3.46
CA ARG A 213 22.39 -37.39 -3.93
C ARG A 213 21.76 -37.47 -5.33
N PRO A 214 22.53 -37.69 -6.41
CA PRO A 214 21.94 -37.95 -7.72
C PRO A 214 21.09 -39.22 -7.64
N GLY A 215 19.84 -39.14 -8.10
CA GLY A 215 18.93 -40.28 -8.17
C GLY A 215 19.43 -41.34 -9.15
N PRO A 216 19.01 -42.61 -9.01
CA PRO A 216 19.49 -43.69 -9.85
C PRO A 216 19.06 -43.45 -11.30
N GLY A 217 20.04 -43.29 -12.18
CA GLY A 217 19.84 -43.13 -13.61
C GLY A 217 19.13 -44.34 -14.21
N ARG A 218 18.04 -44.07 -14.93
CA ARG A 218 17.28 -45.07 -15.67
C ARG A 218 18.12 -45.46 -16.90
N ALA A 219 18.79 -46.61 -16.84
CA ALA A 219 19.48 -47.19 -17.98
C ALA A 219 18.47 -47.43 -19.12
N LYS A 220 18.72 -46.84 -20.28
CA LYS A 220 18.07 -47.20 -21.54
C LYS A 220 18.94 -48.29 -22.17
N ASP A 221 18.43 -49.50 -22.21
CA ASP A 221 18.91 -50.55 -23.11
C ASP A 221 18.60 -50.14 -24.55
N GLU A 222 19.63 -49.89 -25.35
CA GLU A 222 19.57 -49.96 -26.81
C GLU A 222 20.67 -50.93 -27.26
N SER A 223 20.31 -52.21 -27.37
CA SER A 223 21.06 -53.19 -28.12
C SER A 223 20.56 -53.21 -29.56
N SER A 224 21.40 -52.88 -30.54
CA SER A 224 21.67 -53.70 -31.73
C SER A 224 22.43 -52.95 -32.81
N GLY A 225 23.62 -53.47 -33.14
CA GLY A 225 24.06 -53.71 -34.52
C GLY A 225 24.62 -52.54 -35.33
N ALA A 226 25.95 -52.47 -35.45
CA ALA A 226 26.67 -52.62 -36.73
C ALA A 226 28.18 -52.67 -36.50
N ARG A 227 28.81 -53.68 -37.09
CA ARG A 227 30.26 -53.94 -37.20
C ARG A 227 30.78 -53.37 -38.53
N GLU A 228 32.12 -53.38 -38.64
CA GLU A 228 33.00 -53.21 -39.81
C GLU A 228 33.62 -51.80 -39.95
N ASN A 229 34.90 -51.63 -39.58
CA ASN A 229 36.17 -51.94 -40.31
C ASN A 229 36.65 -50.65 -41.01
N GLU A 230 37.92 -50.28 -41.13
CA GLU A 230 39.24 -50.68 -40.64
C GLU A 230 40.13 -49.48 -41.02
N GLU A 231 41.09 -49.11 -40.17
CA GLU A 231 42.12 -48.11 -40.51
C GLU A 231 43.14 -48.72 -41.47
N GLY A 232 43.49 -48.00 -42.53
CA GLY A 232 44.62 -48.30 -43.39
C GLY A 232 45.46 -47.05 -43.62
N ALA A 233 46.71 -47.08 -43.15
CA ALA A 233 47.89 -46.51 -43.83
C ALA A 233 49.15 -46.70 -42.97
N GLU A 234 49.87 -47.81 -43.20
CA GLU A 234 51.34 -47.83 -43.09
C GLU A 234 51.93 -47.01 -44.24
N ASN A 235 52.96 -46.20 -43.98
CA ASN A 235 54.17 -46.25 -44.81
C ASN A 235 55.38 -45.46 -44.26
N MET A 236 56.51 -46.17 -44.33
CA MET A 236 57.89 -45.72 -44.60
C MET A 236 58.61 -44.75 -43.65
N THR A 237 59.73 -45.23 -43.10
CA THR A 237 61.09 -44.93 -43.63
C THR A 237 62.09 -45.97 -43.09
N GLY A 238 62.92 -46.57 -43.97
CA GLY A 238 64.08 -47.39 -43.61
C GLY A 238 64.26 -48.64 -44.45
#